data_AF-A0A838J7N1-F1
#
_entry.id   AF-A0A838J7N1-F1
#
_cell.length_a   1.000
_cell.length_b   1.000
_cell.length_c   1.000
_cell.angle_alpha   90.00
_cell.angle_beta   90.00
_cell.angle_gamma   90.00
#
_symmetry.space_group_name_H-M   'P 1'
#
loop_
_entity.id
_entity.type
_entity.pdbx_description
1 polymer ?
#
loop_
_entity_poly.entity_id
_entity_poly.type
_entity_poly.pdbx_seq_one_letter_code
_entity_poly.pdbx_strand_id
1 'polypeptide(L)'
;MSSSVSEICPRSILRYRPLDADAMPVVSAWKRPTRSSRTTKQRSPSLAARGGRSSFFSTRAPGSLATVVGLGMCLMLVLIVVGQWFIGWTQMTLDDWRYGRPRTFQADVYVGQEATRLPSHFLALNNHGQVEIIEFPGNDPSRARIFLGPHLYGANAELMPVTLRFLDSQHTHHPNMLVACGTTSALFLNRGGTFQLDKPNG
;
A
#
# COMPACT_ATOMS: atom_id res chain seq x y z
N MET A 1 32.43 26.97 28.89
CA MET A 1 31.55 26.42 29.94
C MET A 1 30.53 25.51 29.27
N SER A 2 30.48 24.23 29.70
CA SER A 2 29.45 23.19 29.49
C SER A 2 28.99 22.85 28.06
N SER A 3 28.69 21.61 27.67
CA SER A 3 28.84 20.25 28.21
C SER A 3 28.39 19.28 27.10
N SER A 4 29.01 18.10 27.07
CA SER A 4 28.50 16.81 26.59
C SER A 4 27.91 16.70 25.16
N VAL A 5 28.68 16.10 24.25
CA VAL A 5 28.13 15.21 23.21
C VAL A 5 28.75 13.83 23.41
N SER A 6 27.87 12.91 23.78
CA SER A 6 28.07 11.51 24.09
C SER A 6 28.52 10.70 22.88
N GLU A 7 29.54 9.87 23.09
CA GLU A 7 29.90 8.71 22.29
C GLU A 7 28.68 7.82 22.01
N ILE A 8 28.46 7.49 20.74
CA ILE A 8 27.77 6.27 20.33
C ILE A 8 28.60 5.67 19.20
N CYS A 9 29.63 4.91 19.58
CA CYS A 9 30.36 4.04 18.65
C CYS A 9 29.49 2.81 18.31
N PRO A 10 29.39 2.40 17.04
CA PRO A 10 28.65 1.20 16.65
C PRO A 10 29.33 -0.08 17.15
N ARG A 11 28.54 -0.97 17.77
CA ARG A 11 28.91 -2.35 18.14
C ARG A 11 29.10 -3.20 16.88
N SER A 12 30.33 -3.25 16.37
CA SER A 12 30.73 -4.27 15.41
C SER A 12 32.20 -4.61 15.58
N ILE A 13 32.51 -5.56 16.46
CA ILE A 13 33.77 -6.33 16.45
C ILE A 13 33.66 -7.41 17.52
N LEU A 14 33.77 -8.68 17.11
CA LEU A 14 34.38 -9.78 17.86
C LEU A 14 34.20 -11.09 17.08
N ARG A 15 34.93 -11.22 15.97
CA ARG A 15 35.41 -12.51 15.48
C ARG A 15 36.79 -12.32 14.88
N TYR A 16 37.81 -12.35 15.73
CA TYR A 16 39.15 -12.68 15.31
C TYR A 16 39.86 -13.40 16.45
N ARG A 17 40.26 -14.65 16.19
CA ARG A 17 41.12 -15.44 17.07
C ARG A 17 42.41 -15.69 16.29
N PRO A 18 43.56 -15.12 16.70
CA PRO A 18 44.82 -15.45 16.06
C PRO A 18 45.24 -16.88 16.43
N LEU A 19 45.80 -17.60 15.45
CA LEU A 19 46.59 -18.81 15.69
C LEU A 19 47.93 -18.38 16.27
N ASP A 20 48.22 -18.76 17.50
CA ASP A 20 49.58 -18.73 18.00
C ASP A 20 50.38 -19.84 17.31
N ALA A 21 51.35 -19.41 16.53
CA ALA A 21 52.51 -20.20 16.13
C ALA A 21 53.49 -20.23 17.32
N ASP A 22 54.15 -21.37 17.48
CA ASP A 22 55.31 -21.58 18.38
C ASP A 22 55.01 -21.80 19.87
N ALA A 23 54.47 -22.98 20.18
CA ALA A 23 54.76 -23.68 21.43
C ALA A 23 54.70 -25.22 21.25
N MET A 24 55.77 -25.79 20.71
CA MET A 24 56.24 -27.15 21.02
C MET A 24 57.45 -26.98 21.97
N PRO A 25 57.84 -27.92 22.85
CA PRO A 25 57.66 -29.38 22.74
C PRO A 25 57.34 -30.10 24.08
N VAL A 26 56.88 -31.36 24.04
CA VAL A 26 57.43 -32.48 24.84
C VAL A 26 56.91 -33.79 24.22
N VAL A 27 57.85 -34.60 23.79
CA VAL A 27 57.68 -35.94 23.22
C VAL A 27 57.29 -36.91 24.33
N SER A 28 56.18 -37.65 24.18
CA SER A 28 56.04 -38.94 24.85
C SER A 28 55.26 -39.96 24.01
N ALA A 29 56.01 -40.99 23.62
CA ALA A 29 55.63 -42.39 23.44
C ALA A 29 54.46 -42.74 22.47
N TRP A 30 54.82 -42.91 21.20
CA TRP A 30 54.07 -43.72 20.24
C TRP A 30 54.10 -45.21 20.66
N LYS A 31 52.98 -45.77 21.12
CA LYS A 31 52.81 -47.22 21.25
C LYS A 31 52.46 -47.83 19.88
N ARG A 32 53.42 -48.52 19.27
CA ARG A 32 53.17 -49.43 18.12
C ARG A 32 52.49 -50.71 18.61
N PRO A 33 51.31 -51.10 18.08
CA PRO A 33 50.92 -52.49 18.11
C PRO A 33 51.64 -53.27 17.00
N THR A 34 52.20 -54.38 17.43
CA THR A 34 53.04 -55.33 16.70
C THR A 34 52.26 -56.05 15.60
N ARG A 35 52.88 -56.11 14.42
CA ARG A 35 52.47 -56.91 13.26
C ARG A 35 52.52 -58.40 13.61
N SER A 36 51.36 -59.05 13.70
CA SER A 36 51.27 -60.52 13.67
C SER A 36 50.82 -60.95 12.29
N SER A 37 51.75 -61.53 11.55
CA SER A 37 51.51 -62.27 10.32
C SER A 37 51.00 -63.66 10.71
N ARG A 38 49.73 -63.98 10.44
CA ARG A 38 49.29 -65.38 10.39
C ARG A 38 48.56 -65.64 9.08
N THR A 39 49.23 -66.45 8.27
CA THR A 39 48.73 -67.03 7.04
C THR A 39 47.73 -68.15 7.34
N THR A 40 46.99 -68.56 6.29
CA THR A 40 46.17 -69.79 6.18
C THR A 40 44.73 -69.58 6.68
N LYS A 41 43.66 -69.80 5.91
CA LYS A 41 43.43 -70.66 4.75
C LYS A 41 42.28 -70.09 3.92
N GLN A 42 42.48 -70.12 2.62
CA GLN A 42 41.51 -69.89 1.55
C GLN A 42 40.29 -70.82 1.65
N ARG A 43 39.08 -70.26 1.60
CA ARG A 43 37.87 -70.92 1.09
C ARG A 43 36.92 -69.86 0.52
N SER A 44 36.92 -69.72 -0.81
CA SER A 44 35.93 -68.95 -1.58
C SER A 44 34.61 -69.74 -1.67
N PRO A 45 33.56 -69.23 -2.34
CA PRO A 45 32.70 -68.11 -1.97
C PRO A 45 31.23 -68.58 -1.86
N SER A 46 30.39 -67.92 -1.06
CA SER A 46 28.94 -68.02 -1.25
C SER A 46 28.35 -66.62 -1.34
N LEU A 47 27.92 -66.29 -2.55
CA LEU A 47 27.01 -65.20 -2.88
C LEU A 47 25.85 -65.17 -1.88
N ALA A 48 25.91 -64.23 -0.95
CA ALA A 48 24.74 -63.70 -0.30
C ALA A 48 24.79 -62.20 -0.51
N ALA A 49 24.25 -61.77 -1.65
CA ALA A 49 23.82 -60.41 -1.87
C ALA A 49 22.78 -60.06 -0.78
N ARG A 50 23.27 -59.63 0.38
CA ARG A 50 22.42 -59.10 1.44
C ARG A 50 22.32 -57.62 1.21
N GLY A 51 21.31 -57.26 0.41
CA GLY A 51 20.94 -55.89 0.10
C GLY A 51 20.90 -55.05 1.39
N GLY A 52 21.82 -54.10 1.47
CA GLY A 52 21.72 -52.98 2.39
C GLY A 52 20.52 -52.15 1.96
N ARG A 53 19.33 -52.49 2.46
CA ARG A 53 18.17 -51.61 2.42
C ARG A 53 18.56 -50.40 3.23
N SER A 54 18.89 -49.30 2.54
CA SER A 54 18.85 -47.97 3.14
C SER A 54 17.44 -47.80 3.71
N SER A 55 17.32 -47.95 5.03
CA SER A 55 16.13 -47.54 5.74
C SER A 55 16.06 -46.03 5.61
N PHE A 56 15.42 -45.57 4.53
CA PHE A 56 14.78 -44.27 4.53
C PHE A 56 13.95 -44.25 5.79
N PHE A 57 14.34 -43.39 6.74
CA PHE A 57 13.50 -43.04 7.86
C PHE A 57 12.25 -42.41 7.28
N SER A 58 11.27 -43.25 6.96
CA SER A 58 9.89 -42.85 6.81
C SER A 58 9.43 -42.48 8.22
N THR A 59 9.74 -41.27 8.66
CA THR A 59 8.96 -40.60 9.67
C THR A 59 7.57 -40.42 9.07
N ARG A 60 6.72 -41.43 9.28
CA ARG A 60 5.26 -41.25 9.25
C ARG A 60 4.98 -40.20 10.32
N ALA A 61 4.98 -38.93 9.92
CA ALA A 61 4.30 -37.92 10.70
C ALA A 61 2.87 -38.44 10.91
N PRO A 62 2.31 -38.36 12.13
CA PRO A 62 0.94 -38.76 12.36
C PRO A 62 0.07 -37.91 11.44
N GLY A 63 -0.51 -38.53 10.42
CA GLY A 63 -1.24 -37.82 9.36
C GLY A 63 -2.34 -36.92 9.91
N SER A 64 -2.87 -37.22 11.10
CA SER A 64 -3.85 -36.43 11.83
C SER A 64 -3.32 -35.07 12.32
N LEU A 65 -2.08 -34.96 12.77
CA LEU A 65 -1.56 -33.68 13.28
C LEU A 65 -1.21 -32.75 12.12
N ALA A 66 -0.59 -33.28 11.07
CA ALA A 66 -0.27 -32.51 9.86
C ALA A 66 -1.54 -32.02 9.16
N THR A 67 -2.60 -32.83 9.09
CA THR A 67 -3.89 -32.41 8.52
C THR A 67 -4.60 -31.38 9.40
N VAL A 68 -4.59 -31.54 10.73
CA VAL A 68 -5.18 -30.55 11.65
C VAL A 68 -4.43 -29.22 11.57
N VAL A 69 -3.09 -29.24 11.53
CA VAL A 69 -2.28 -28.03 11.36
C VAL A 69 -2.54 -27.39 10.00
N GLY A 70 -2.56 -28.18 8.92
CA GLY A 70 -2.85 -27.68 7.57
C GLY A 70 -4.25 -27.07 7.46
N LEU A 71 -5.26 -27.71 8.04
CA LEU A 71 -6.62 -27.19 8.09
C LEU A 71 -6.70 -25.89 8.91
N GLY A 72 -6.00 -25.82 10.04
CA GLY A 72 -5.87 -24.61 10.85
C GLY A 72 -5.20 -23.46 10.09
N MET A 73 -4.14 -23.74 9.32
CA MET A 73 -3.48 -22.74 8.48
C MET A 73 -4.40 -22.24 7.36
N CYS A 74 -5.15 -23.14 6.71
CA CYS A 74 -6.15 -22.75 5.70
C CYS A 74 -7.26 -21.88 6.32
N LEU A 75 -7.79 -22.28 7.47
CA LEU A 75 -8.78 -21.49 8.20
C LEU A 75 -8.23 -20.09 8.54
N MET A 76 -7.00 -20.02 9.03
CA MET A 76 -6.35 -18.75 9.35
C MET A 76 -6.17 -17.87 8.10
N LEU A 77 -5.77 -18.43 6.97
CA LEU A 77 -5.68 -17.69 5.71
C LEU A 77 -7.04 -17.15 5.26
N VAL A 78 -8.10 -17.96 5.35
CA VAL A 78 -9.47 -17.52 5.05
C VAL A 78 -9.88 -16.38 5.99
N LEU A 79 -9.62 -16.52 7.30
CA LEU A 79 -9.90 -15.48 8.29
C LEU A 79 -9.13 -14.19 8.00
N ILE A 80 -7.87 -14.28 7.58
CA ILE A 80 -7.08 -13.11 7.19
C ILE A 80 -7.71 -12.44 5.96
N VAL A 81 -8.03 -13.19 4.90
CA VAL A 81 -8.62 -12.63 3.67
C VAL A 81 -9.98 -11.98 3.95
N VAL A 82 -10.87 -12.66 4.66
CA VAL A 82 -12.17 -12.12 5.05
C VAL A 82 -12.01 -10.92 5.97
N GLY A 83 -11.06 -10.97 6.90
CA GLY A 83 -10.75 -9.85 7.80
C GLY A 83 -10.28 -8.62 7.05
N GLN A 84 -9.39 -8.76 6.06
CA GLN A 84 -8.94 -7.64 5.22
C GLN A 84 -10.10 -7.03 4.43
N TRP A 85 -10.95 -7.86 3.84
CA TRP A 85 -12.12 -7.40 3.09
C TRP A 85 -13.12 -6.66 4.00
N PHE A 86 -13.39 -7.20 5.20
CA PHE A 86 -14.29 -6.60 6.17
C PHE A 86 -13.77 -5.26 6.70
N ILE A 87 -12.46 -5.14 6.96
CA ILE A 87 -11.84 -3.87 7.37
C ILE A 87 -12.00 -2.80 6.27
N GLY A 88 -11.75 -3.14 5.01
CA GLY A 88 -11.96 -2.22 3.89
C GLY A 88 -13.41 -1.76 3.76
N TRP A 89 -14.35 -2.71 3.82
CA TRP A 89 -15.79 -2.41 3.75
C TRP A 89 -16.27 -1.54 4.92
N THR A 90 -15.81 -1.80 6.14
CA THR A 90 -16.19 -1.01 7.32
C THR A 90 -15.67 0.41 7.25
N GLN A 91 -14.42 0.62 6.82
CA GLN A 91 -13.87 1.97 6.62
C GLN A 91 -14.68 2.76 5.58
N MET A 92 -14.97 2.14 4.44
CA MET A 92 -15.77 2.77 3.38
C MET A 92 -17.18 3.11 3.87
N THR A 93 -17.82 2.19 4.59
CA THR A 93 -19.16 2.40 5.15
C THR A 93 -19.15 3.51 6.22
N LEU A 94 -18.17 3.54 7.12
CA LEU A 94 -18.04 4.60 8.13
C LEU A 94 -17.86 5.98 7.49
N ASP A 95 -17.03 6.08 6.45
CA ASP A 95 -16.86 7.31 5.69
C ASP A 95 -18.17 7.71 4.98
N ASP A 96 -18.90 6.75 4.45
CA ASP A 96 -20.18 7.01 3.77
C ASP A 96 -21.26 7.50 4.74
N TRP A 97 -21.29 6.99 5.97
CA TRP A 97 -22.19 7.48 7.01
C TRP A 97 -21.79 8.87 7.53
N ARG A 98 -20.48 9.15 7.62
CA ARG A 98 -19.97 10.41 8.16
C ARG A 98 -20.02 11.56 7.17
N TYR A 99 -19.84 11.27 5.89
CA TYR A 99 -19.75 12.28 4.83
C TYR A 99 -20.91 12.23 3.83
N GLY A 100 -21.72 11.18 3.85
CA GLY A 100 -22.74 10.94 2.84
C GLY A 100 -22.13 10.53 1.50
N ARG A 101 -22.87 9.75 0.71
CA ARG A 101 -22.67 9.61 -0.73
C ARG A 101 -23.90 10.07 -1.48
N PRO A 102 -23.74 10.83 -2.57
CA PRO A 102 -22.48 11.32 -3.17
C PRO A 102 -21.88 12.53 -2.44
N ARG A 103 -20.55 12.71 -2.51
CA ARG A 103 -19.84 13.89 -1.98
C ARG A 103 -20.13 15.09 -2.89
N THR A 104 -21.19 15.83 -2.58
CA THR A 104 -21.57 17.05 -3.29
C THR A 104 -21.12 18.29 -2.53
N PHE A 105 -20.58 19.27 -3.23
CA PHE A 105 -20.31 20.60 -2.70
C PHE A 105 -21.36 21.58 -3.24
N GLN A 106 -21.87 22.45 -2.38
CA GLN A 106 -22.86 23.45 -2.74
C GLN A 106 -22.38 24.84 -2.34
N ALA A 107 -22.63 25.84 -3.19
CA ALA A 107 -22.32 27.24 -2.88
C ALA A 107 -23.24 28.20 -3.62
N ASP A 108 -23.62 29.29 -2.95
CA ASP A 108 -24.38 30.39 -3.53
C ASP A 108 -23.45 31.59 -3.74
N VAL A 109 -23.22 31.99 -4.99
CA VAL A 109 -22.28 33.06 -5.33
C VAL A 109 -22.83 33.95 -6.45
N TYR A 110 -22.54 35.25 -6.35
CA TYR A 110 -22.78 36.20 -7.43
C TYR A 110 -21.65 36.10 -8.46
N VAL A 111 -21.98 35.68 -9.69
CA VAL A 111 -21.05 35.53 -10.81
C VAL A 111 -21.26 36.58 -11.91
N GLY A 112 -22.17 37.52 -11.67
CA GLY A 112 -22.50 38.66 -12.52
C GLY A 112 -23.46 38.33 -13.66
N GLN A 113 -24.24 37.26 -13.51
CA GLN A 113 -25.37 36.90 -14.38
C GLN A 113 -26.73 37.20 -13.72
N GLU A 114 -26.71 37.64 -12.47
CA GLU A 114 -27.88 37.76 -11.61
C GLU A 114 -28.64 39.06 -11.88
N ALA A 115 -29.61 39.03 -12.79
CA ALA A 115 -30.51 40.17 -13.01
C ALA A 115 -31.36 40.53 -11.77
N THR A 116 -31.59 39.56 -10.87
CA THR A 116 -32.61 39.64 -9.82
C THR A 116 -32.05 39.79 -8.39
N ARG A 117 -30.77 40.16 -8.21
CA ARG A 117 -30.08 40.20 -6.90
C ARG A 117 -30.12 38.89 -6.10
N LEU A 118 -30.45 37.77 -6.74
CA LEU A 118 -30.40 36.43 -6.15
C LEU A 118 -29.11 35.77 -6.61
N PRO A 119 -28.28 35.18 -5.72
CA PRO A 119 -27.04 34.52 -6.12
C PRO A 119 -27.33 33.29 -6.98
N SER A 120 -26.36 32.92 -7.83
CA SER A 120 -26.42 31.66 -8.57
C SER A 120 -26.02 30.50 -7.64
N HIS A 121 -26.78 29.41 -7.69
CA HIS A 121 -26.53 28.22 -6.87
C HIS A 121 -25.69 27.23 -7.65
N PHE A 122 -24.56 26.80 -7.08
CA PHE A 122 -23.65 25.84 -7.67
C PHE A 122 -23.70 24.53 -6.92
N LEU A 123 -23.81 23.43 -7.65
CA LEU A 123 -23.67 22.07 -7.16
C LEU A 123 -22.51 21.40 -7.88
N ALA A 124 -21.47 21.01 -7.15
CA ALA A 124 -20.37 20.22 -7.71
C ALA A 124 -20.38 18.82 -7.13
N LEU A 125 -20.16 17.82 -7.98
CA LEU A 125 -20.11 16.43 -7.57
C LEU A 125 -19.07 15.66 -8.37
N ASN A 126 -18.64 14.54 -7.79
CA ASN A 126 -17.80 13.57 -8.46
C ASN A 126 -18.66 12.37 -8.87
N ASN A 127 -18.88 12.22 -10.18
CA ASN A 127 -19.64 11.14 -10.77
C ASN A 127 -18.66 10.10 -11.35
N HIS A 128 -18.34 9.06 -10.58
CA HIS A 128 -17.45 7.97 -11.00
C HIS A 128 -16.08 8.44 -11.55
N GLY A 129 -15.49 9.46 -10.92
CA GLY A 129 -14.22 10.06 -11.36
C GLY A 129 -14.39 11.25 -12.31
N GLN A 130 -15.56 11.45 -12.90
CA GLN A 130 -15.87 12.65 -13.68
C GLN A 130 -16.38 13.76 -12.77
N VAL A 131 -15.66 14.88 -12.72
CA VAL A 131 -16.13 16.06 -11.98
C VAL A 131 -17.19 16.78 -12.80
N GLU A 132 -18.35 17.00 -12.20
CA GLU A 132 -19.49 17.71 -12.79
C GLU A 132 -19.87 18.89 -11.91
N ILE A 133 -20.07 20.06 -12.52
CA ILE A 133 -20.52 21.27 -11.85
C ILE A 133 -21.81 21.72 -12.52
N ILE A 134 -22.86 21.89 -11.74
CA ILE A 134 -24.16 22.36 -12.18
C ILE A 134 -24.36 23.76 -11.61
N GLU A 135 -24.59 24.73 -12.48
CA GLU A 135 -24.96 26.10 -12.14
C GLU A 135 -26.47 26.25 -12.32
N PHE A 136 -27.16 26.70 -11.28
CA PHE A 136 -28.54 27.17 -11.32
C PHE A 136 -28.52 28.69 -11.22
N PRO A 137 -28.74 29.41 -12.32
CA PRO A 137 -28.75 30.87 -12.32
C PRO A 137 -29.79 31.41 -11.35
N GLY A 138 -29.43 32.41 -10.54
CA GLY A 138 -30.32 32.97 -9.52
C GLY A 138 -31.57 33.68 -10.09
N ASN A 139 -31.56 34.04 -11.37
CA ASN A 139 -32.73 34.64 -12.04
C ASN A 139 -33.77 33.61 -12.49
N ASP A 140 -33.33 32.44 -12.97
CA ASP A 140 -34.16 31.41 -13.57
C ASP A 140 -33.47 30.03 -13.44
N PRO A 141 -33.87 29.18 -12.47
CA PRO A 141 -33.28 27.87 -12.27
C PRO A 141 -33.58 26.89 -13.42
N SER A 142 -34.54 27.19 -14.30
CA SER A 142 -34.80 26.36 -15.49
C SER A 142 -33.68 26.44 -16.53
N ARG A 143 -32.79 27.44 -16.42
CA ARG A 143 -31.62 27.63 -17.29
C ARG A 143 -30.35 27.05 -16.69
N ALA A 144 -30.48 25.94 -15.99
CA ALA A 144 -29.34 25.25 -15.40
C ALA A 144 -28.30 24.87 -16.46
N ARG A 145 -27.03 24.99 -16.11
CA ARG A 145 -25.90 24.67 -16.99
C ARG A 145 -24.98 23.67 -16.33
N ILE A 146 -24.40 22.80 -17.13
CA ILE A 146 -23.48 21.77 -16.65
C ILE A 146 -22.09 22.06 -17.25
N PHE A 147 -21.10 22.16 -16.38
CA PHE A 147 -19.70 22.29 -16.72
C PHE A 147 -18.97 21.00 -16.34
N LEU A 148 -18.26 20.42 -17.32
CA LEU A 148 -17.46 19.23 -17.10
C LEU A 148 -16.06 19.62 -16.65
N GLY A 149 -15.68 19.14 -15.47
CA GLY A 149 -14.35 19.29 -14.90
C GLY A 149 -13.37 18.20 -15.36
N PRO A 150 -12.20 18.12 -14.72
CA PRO A 150 -11.22 17.09 -15.04
C PRO A 150 -11.74 15.69 -14.70
N HIS A 151 -11.23 14.69 -15.42
CA HIS A 151 -11.45 13.30 -15.08
C HIS A 151 -10.35 12.83 -14.12
N LEU A 152 -10.75 12.24 -13.00
CA LEU A 152 -9.87 11.73 -11.96
C LEU A 152 -9.54 10.27 -12.23
N TYR A 153 -8.26 9.92 -12.22
CA TYR A 153 -7.78 8.57 -12.43
C TYR A 153 -7.17 8.00 -11.14
N GLY A 154 -7.34 6.70 -10.92
CA GLY A 154 -6.72 5.97 -9.82
C GLY A 154 -7.71 5.24 -8.91
N ALA A 155 -7.17 4.47 -7.96
CA ALA A 155 -7.97 3.79 -6.95
C ALA A 155 -8.71 4.83 -6.09
N ASN A 156 -10.02 4.63 -5.87
CA ASN A 156 -10.87 5.51 -5.09
C ASN A 156 -11.06 6.93 -5.66
N ALA A 157 -10.81 7.13 -6.97
CA ALA A 157 -11.01 8.43 -7.62
C ALA A 157 -12.43 8.98 -7.43
N GLU A 158 -13.44 8.10 -7.45
CA GLU A 158 -14.85 8.40 -7.16
C GLU A 158 -15.12 8.93 -5.75
N LEU A 159 -14.20 8.69 -4.80
CA LEU A 159 -14.35 9.15 -3.42
C LEU A 159 -13.77 10.54 -3.24
N MET A 160 -13.01 11.07 -4.19
CA MET A 160 -12.35 12.36 -3.98
C MET A 160 -13.39 13.49 -3.84
N PRO A 161 -13.35 14.28 -2.75
CA PRO A 161 -14.29 15.38 -2.56
C PRO A 161 -13.97 16.50 -3.56
N VAL A 162 -15.01 17.04 -4.19
CA VAL A 162 -14.92 18.22 -5.05
C VAL A 162 -15.17 19.46 -4.20
N THR A 163 -14.41 20.51 -4.43
CA THR A 163 -14.62 21.82 -3.81
C THR A 163 -14.56 22.91 -4.85
N LEU A 164 -15.38 23.95 -4.69
CA LEU A 164 -15.37 25.13 -5.55
C LEU A 164 -14.83 26.33 -4.78
N ARG A 165 -14.03 27.16 -5.45
CA ARG A 165 -13.60 28.46 -4.96
C ARG A 165 -13.82 29.51 -6.02
N PHE A 166 -14.36 30.65 -5.63
CA PHE A 166 -14.61 31.78 -6.52
C PHE A 166 -13.56 32.85 -6.29
N LEU A 167 -12.84 33.21 -7.36
CA LEU A 167 -11.68 34.11 -7.33
C LEU A 167 -11.98 35.35 -8.16
N ASP A 168 -12.20 36.48 -7.50
CA ASP A 168 -12.31 37.78 -8.16
C ASP A 168 -11.00 38.57 -8.02
N SER A 169 -10.01 38.22 -8.84
CA SER A 169 -8.70 38.87 -8.80
C SER A 169 -8.70 40.30 -9.37
N GLN A 170 -9.74 40.66 -10.12
CA GLN A 170 -9.83 41.94 -10.83
C GLN A 170 -10.86 42.89 -10.19
N HIS A 171 -11.51 42.50 -9.08
CA HIS A 171 -12.61 43.24 -8.45
C HIS A 171 -13.72 43.63 -9.43
N THR A 172 -13.98 42.74 -10.39
CA THR A 172 -14.96 42.98 -11.46
C THR A 172 -16.36 42.49 -11.08
N HIS A 173 -16.52 41.87 -9.91
CA HIS A 173 -17.74 41.14 -9.51
C HIS A 173 -18.10 39.99 -10.45
N HIS A 174 -17.13 39.54 -11.25
CA HIS A 174 -17.22 38.40 -12.15
C HIS A 174 -16.13 37.38 -11.78
N PRO A 175 -16.24 36.71 -10.61
CA PRO A 175 -15.22 35.78 -10.17
C PRO A 175 -15.05 34.61 -11.14
N ASN A 176 -13.81 34.15 -11.29
CA ASN A 176 -13.49 32.87 -11.91
C ASN A 176 -13.75 31.73 -10.94
N MET A 177 -14.04 30.54 -11.44
CA MET A 177 -14.31 29.36 -10.62
C MET A 177 -13.12 28.41 -10.65
N LEU A 178 -12.49 28.17 -9.50
CA LEU A 178 -11.47 27.15 -9.32
C LEU A 178 -12.11 25.90 -8.74
N VAL A 179 -12.03 24.80 -9.49
CA VAL A 179 -12.49 23.47 -9.08
C VAL A 179 -11.29 22.72 -8.55
N ALA A 180 -11.36 22.26 -7.30
CA ALA A 180 -10.28 21.50 -6.65
C ALA A 180 -10.78 20.13 -6.18
N CYS A 181 -10.02 19.09 -6.54
CA CYS A 181 -10.30 17.68 -6.26
C CYS A 181 -9.01 17.01 -5.78
N GLY A 182 -8.81 16.97 -4.46
CA GLY A 182 -7.55 16.50 -3.87
C GLY A 182 -6.35 17.31 -4.37
N THR A 183 -5.46 16.68 -5.14
CA THR A 183 -4.26 17.32 -5.73
C THR A 183 -4.48 17.91 -7.11
N THR A 184 -5.61 17.61 -7.75
CA THR A 184 -5.93 18.09 -9.11
C THR A 184 -6.81 19.33 -9.00
N SER A 185 -6.53 20.35 -9.81
CA SER A 185 -7.37 21.54 -9.91
C SER A 185 -7.56 22.00 -11.34
N ALA A 186 -8.69 22.64 -11.61
CA ALA A 186 -9.05 23.19 -12.90
C ALA A 186 -9.63 24.60 -12.72
N LEU A 187 -9.11 25.56 -13.48
CA LEU A 187 -9.62 26.93 -13.48
C LEU A 187 -10.66 27.09 -14.58
N PHE A 188 -11.80 27.68 -14.24
CA PHE A 188 -12.84 28.08 -15.16
C PHE A 188 -12.91 29.59 -15.20
N LEU A 189 -12.69 30.15 -16.38
CA LEU A 189 -12.76 31.58 -16.64
C LEU A 189 -14.20 32.00 -16.85
N ASN A 190 -14.63 33.05 -16.14
CA ASN A 190 -15.93 33.66 -16.35
C ASN A 190 -15.86 34.58 -17.58
N ARG A 191 -16.55 34.19 -18.66
CA ARG A 191 -16.57 34.91 -19.95
C ARG A 191 -17.95 35.50 -20.21
N GLY A 192 -18.29 36.54 -19.45
CA GLY A 192 -19.51 37.33 -19.69
C GLY A 192 -20.79 36.54 -19.45
N GLY A 193 -20.77 35.70 -18.40
CA GLY A 193 -21.93 34.92 -18.01
C GLY A 193 -21.94 33.49 -18.52
N THR A 194 -20.77 32.87 -18.66
CA THR A 194 -20.60 31.43 -18.73
C THR A 194 -19.19 31.07 -18.25
N PHE A 195 -19.00 29.85 -17.80
CA PHE A 195 -17.70 29.34 -17.39
C PHE A 195 -17.06 28.53 -18.52
N GLN A 196 -15.81 28.85 -18.83
CA GLN A 196 -15.02 28.11 -19.81
C GLN A 196 -13.79 27.56 -19.13
N LEU A 197 -13.53 26.26 -19.31
CA LEU A 197 -12.34 25.61 -18.79
C LEU A 197 -11.09 26.28 -19.39
N ASP A 198 -10.21 26.76 -18.52
CA ASP A 198 -8.89 27.25 -18.90
C ASP A 198 -8.06 26.05 -19.32
N LYS A 199 -7.90 25.87 -20.64
CA LYS A 199 -7.05 24.82 -21.15
C LYS A 199 -5.61 25.23 -20.86
N PRO A 200 -4.78 24.38 -20.22
CA PRO A 200 -3.36 24.65 -20.14
C PRO A 200 -2.86 24.83 -21.58
N ASN A 201 -2.26 25.99 -21.87
CA ASN A 201 -1.57 26.22 -23.13
C ASN A 201 -0.54 25.10 -23.27
N GLY A 202 -0.74 24.23 -24.27
CA GLY A 202 0.13 23.07 -24.53
C GLY A 202 1.56 23.48 -24.85
#